data_AF-A0A176YPB8-F1
#
_entry.id   AF-A0A176YPB8-F1
#
_cell.length_a   1.000
_cell.length_b   1.000
_cell.length_c   1.000
_cell.angle_alpha   90.00
_cell.angle_beta   90.00
_cell.angle_gamma   90.00
#
_symmetry.space_group_name_H-M   'P 1'
#
loop_
_entity.id
_entity.type
_entity.pdbx_description
1 polymer ?
#
loop_
_entity_poly.entity_id
_entity_poly.type
_entity_poly.pdbx_seq_one_letter_code
_entity_poly.pdbx_strand_id
1 'polypeptide(L)' 'MTGSDLICSFCGKGHDEVLSLIRGAAVNEKGQKTAASICDECVQLCVQAIAMQRPEWLEQHRSFVAALGDISR' A
#
# COMPACT_ATOMS: atom_id res chain seq x y z
N MET A 1 -8.37 -21.86 16.34
CA MET A 1 -7.39 -21.20 15.45
C MET A 1 -7.90 -19.79 15.19
N THR A 2 -7.36 -18.79 15.89
CA THR A 2 -7.80 -17.39 15.75
C THR A 2 -6.57 -16.52 15.58
N GLY A 3 -5.91 -16.63 14.42
CA GLY A 3 -5.07 -15.58 13.88
C GLY A 3 -5.81 -15.06 12.67
N SER A 4 -6.26 -13.81 12.69
CA SER A 4 -6.85 -13.21 11.50
C SER A 4 -5.77 -13.16 10.43
N ASP A 5 -5.85 -14.03 9.42
CA ASP A 5 -4.92 -14.04 8.30
C ASP A 5 -4.91 -12.62 7.72
N LEU A 6 -3.76 -11.95 7.84
CA LEU A 6 -3.61 -10.62 7.30
C LEU A 6 -3.62 -10.77 5.78
N ILE A 7 -4.72 -10.34 5.16
CA ILE A 7 -4.91 -10.39 3.72
C ILE A 7 -5.02 -8.98 3.14
N CYS A 8 -4.51 -8.81 1.93
CA CYS A 8 -4.63 -7.57 1.17
C CYS A 8 -6.11 -7.27 0.92
N SER A 9 -6.57 -6.08 1.34
CA SER A 9 -7.96 -5.65 1.16
C SER A 9 -8.34 -5.38 -0.29
N PHE A 10 -7.37 -5.42 -1.22
CA PHE A 10 -7.56 -5.11 -2.64
C PHE A 10 -7.58 -6.36 -3.52
N CYS A 11 -6.64 -7.29 -3.33
CA CYS A 11 -6.54 -8.51 -4.14
C CYS A 11 -6.87 -9.81 -3.38
N GLY A 12 -6.99 -9.76 -2.05
CA GLY A 12 -7.31 -10.91 -1.20
C GLY A 12 -6.13 -11.82 -0.85
N LYS A 13 -4.94 -11.60 -1.42
CA LYS A 13 -3.74 -12.40 -1.13
C LYS A 13 -3.28 -12.30 0.32
N GLY A 14 -2.81 -13.42 0.86
CA GLY A 14 -2.14 -13.52 2.15
C GLY A 14 -0.69 -13.05 2.14
N HIS A 15 -0.10 -12.92 3.32
CA HIS A 15 1.31 -12.52 3.49
C HIS A 15 2.30 -13.52 2.86
N ASP A 16 1.95 -14.80 2.74
CA ASP A 16 2.76 -15.85 2.10
C ASP A 16 2.74 -15.78 0.57
N GLU A 17 1.82 -15.03 -0.01
CA GLU A 17 1.65 -14.89 -1.46
C GLU A 17 2.25 -13.60 -2.04
N VAL A 18 2.78 -12.70 -1.19
CA VAL A 18 3.28 -11.37 -1.56
C VAL A 18 4.59 -11.05 -0.85
N LEU A 19 5.35 -10.07 -1.34
CA LEU A 19 6.63 -9.70 -0.74
C LEU A 19 6.44 -8.90 0.56
N SER A 20 5.44 -8.03 0.59
CA SER A 20 5.15 -7.19 1.74
C SER A 20 3.66 -6.91 1.85
N LEU A 21 3.17 -6.82 3.09
CA LEU A 21 1.78 -6.50 3.39
C LEU A 21 1.72 -5.49 4.53
N ILE A 22 1.25 -4.28 4.21
CA ILE A 22 1.22 -3.14 5.14
C ILE A 22 -0.19 -3.01 5.70
N ARG A 23 -0.33 -3.02 7.02
CA ARG A 23 -1.61 -2.78 7.72
C ARG A 23 -1.69 -1.34 8.22
N GLY A 24 -2.73 -0.63 7.82
CA GLY A 24 -3.05 0.72 8.29
C GLY A 24 -4.36 0.76 9.09
N ALA A 25 -4.43 1.65 10.08
CA ALA A 25 -5.69 2.06 10.65
C ALA A 25 -6.37 3.06 9.69
N ALA A 26 -7.65 2.84 9.40
CA ALA A 26 -8.46 3.72 8.57
C ALA A 26 -9.71 4.15 9.36
N VAL A 27 -10.35 5.22 8.89
CA VAL A 27 -11.65 5.67 9.41
C VAL A 27 -12.58 5.77 8.23
N ASN A 28 -13.73 5.09 8.29
CA ASN A 28 -14.72 5.17 7.21
C ASN A 28 -15.52 6.48 7.29
N GLU A 29 -16.39 6.71 6.30
CA GLU A 29 -17.25 7.89 6.21
C GLU A 29 -18.20 8.06 7.41
N LYS A 30 -18.42 6.99 8.19
CA LYS A 30 -19.25 6.97 9.40
C LYS A 30 -18.44 7.26 10.68
N GLY A 31 -17.16 7.61 10.55
CA GLY A 31 -16.27 7.85 11.69
C GLY A 31 -15.83 6.57 12.42
N GLN A 32 -16.08 5.39 11.85
CA GLN A 32 -15.72 4.11 12.46
C GLN A 32 -14.28 3.74 12.11
N LYS A 33 -13.49 3.38 13.14
CA LYS A 33 -12.14 2.84 12.93
C LYS A 33 -12.22 1.47 12.27
N THR A 34 -11.57 1.32 11.14
CA THR A 34 -11.38 0.07 10.41
C THR A 34 -9.89 -0.22 10.26
N ALA A 35 -9.55 -1.44 9.90
CA ALA A 35 -8.20 -1.78 9.48
C ALA A 35 -8.24 -2.11 7.99
N ALA A 36 -7.32 -1.54 7.23
CA ALA A 36 -7.09 -1.89 5.84
C ALA A 36 -5.67 -2.43 5.71
N SER A 37 -5.45 -3.33 4.75
CA SER A 37 -4.10 -3.72 4.39
C SER A 37 -3.90 -3.72 2.89
N ILE A 38 -2.68 -3.43 2.45
CA ILE A 38 -2.31 -3.38 1.03
C ILE A 38 -0.96 -4.05 0.83
N CYS A 39 -0.87 -4.89 -0.20
CA CYS A 39 0.38 -5.55 -0.59
C CYS A 39 1.20 -4.69 -1.55
N ASP A 40 2.48 -5.04 -1.72
CA ASP A 40 3.41 -4.37 -2.62
C ASP A 40 2.93 -4.34 -4.08
N GLU A 41 2.36 -5.44 -4.58
CA GLU A 41 1.80 -5.51 -5.93
C GLU A 41 0.65 -4.50 -6.13
N CYS A 42 -0.28 -4.43 -5.18
CA CYS A 42 -1.39 -3.49 -5.24
C CYS A 42 -0.94 -2.04 -5.11
N VAL A 43 0.08 -1.76 -4.28
CA VAL A 43 0.71 -0.43 -4.24
C VAL A 43 1.26 -0.06 -5.62
N GLN A 44 1.96 -0.97 -6.30
CA GLN A 44 2.50 -0.72 -7.64
C GLN A 44 1.39 -0.45 -8.68
N LEU A 45 0.28 -1.19 -8.64
CA LEU A 45 -0.88 -0.95 -9.49
C LEU A 45 -1.49 0.44 -9.23
N CYS A 46 -1.64 0.84 -7.97
CA CYS A 46 -2.12 2.18 -7.61
C CYS A 46 -1.19 3.28 -8.13
N VAL A 47 0.12 3.12 -7.99
CA VAL A 47 1.12 4.06 -8.53
C VAL A 47 0.94 4.22 -10.05
N GLN A 48 0.78 3.12 -10.79
CA GLN A 48 0.54 3.16 -12.23
C GLN A 48 -0.80 3.83 -12.59
N ALA A 49 -1.88 3.53 -11.84
CA ALA A 49 -3.19 4.12 -12.06
C ALA A 49 -3.22 5.64 -11.85
N ILE A 50 -2.51 6.12 -10.83
CA ILE A 50 -2.35 7.56 -10.55
C ILE A 50 -1.50 8.19 -11.67
N ALA A 51 -0.40 7.55 -12.05
CA ALA A 51 0.49 8.02 -13.10
C ALA A 51 -0.18 8.20 -14.46
N MET A 52 -1.12 7.33 -14.82
CA MET A 52 -1.88 7.45 -16.07
C MET A 52 -2.68 8.76 -16.13
N GLN A 53 -3.13 9.26 -14.99
CA GLN A 53 -3.88 10.52 -14.89
C GLN A 53 -2.98 11.72 -14.62
N ARG A 54 -1.83 11.50 -13.98
CA ARG A 54 -0.89 12.52 -13.49
C ARG A 54 0.56 12.10 -13.74
N PRO A 55 1.04 12.15 -14.99
CA PRO A 55 2.39 11.66 -15.33
C PRO A 55 3.49 12.47 -14.63
N GLU A 56 3.25 13.74 -14.31
CA GLU A 56 4.18 14.61 -13.58
C GLU A 56 4.45 14.11 -12.14
N TRP A 57 3.49 13.39 -11.55
CA TRP A 57 3.58 12.91 -10.18
C TRP A 57 4.58 11.75 -10.03
N LEU A 58 4.79 10.95 -11.08
CA LEU A 58 5.69 9.80 -11.03
C LEU A 58 7.14 10.17 -10.68
N GLU A 59 7.64 11.26 -11.27
CA GLU A 59 9.03 11.68 -11.06
C GLU A 59 9.23 12.17 -9.63
N GLN A 60 8.25 12.91 -9.10
CA GLN A 60 8.23 13.36 -7.72
C GLN A 60 8.18 12.18 -6.74
N HIS A 61 7.32 11.20 -7.00
CA HIS A 61 7.21 9.98 -6.20
C HIS A 61 8.52 9.18 -6.20
N ARG A 62 9.15 8.99 -7.37
CA ARG A 62 10.45 8.31 -7.48
C ARG A 62 11.53 9.02 -6.66
N SER A 63 11.59 10.35 -6.76
CA SER A 63 12.54 11.17 -6.00
C SER A 63 12.33 11.04 -4.49
N PHE A 64 11.08 11.05 -4.04
CA PHE A 64 10.73 10.86 -2.63
C PHE A 64 11.14 9.48 -2.10
N VAL A 65 10.84 8.41 -2.84
CA VAL A 65 11.19 7.04 -2.42
C VAL A 65 12.71 6.85 -2.37
N ALA A 66 13.45 7.39 -3.35
CA ALA A 66 14.91 7.36 -3.32
C ALA A 66 15.47 8.04 -2.06
N ALA A 67 14.95 9.22 -1.71
CA ALA A 67 15.36 9.94 -0.51
C ALA A 67 15.07 9.17 0.79
N LEU A 68 13.96 8.43 0.88
CA LEU A 68 13.66 7.58 2.04
C LEU A 68 14.66 6.42 2.20
N GLY A 69 15.12 5.85 1.08
CA GLY A 69 16.15 4.80 1.08
C GLY A 69 17.49 5.28 1.63
N ASP A 70 17.86 6.53 1.32
CA ASP A 70 19.10 7.14 1.80
C ASP A 70 19.05 7.54 3.29
N ILE A 71 17.87 7.88 3.82
CA ILE A 71 17.68 8.24 5.24
C ILE A 71 17.77 7.00 6.16
N SER A 72 17.60 5.80 5.62
CA SER A 72 17.61 4.55 6.39
C SER A 72 19.02 3.92 6.52
N ARG A 73 20.09 4.63 6.12
CA ARG A 73 21.49 4.18 6.13
C ARG A 73 22.34 4.98 7.11
#